data_AF-A0A7V9V3F1-F1
#
_entry.id   AF-A0A7V9V3F1-F1
#
_cell.length_a   1.000
_cell.length_b   1.000
_cell.length_c   1.000
_cell.angle_alpha   90.00
_cell.angle_beta   90.00
_cell.angle_gamma   90.00
#
_symmetry.space_group_name_H-M   'P 1'
#
loop_
_entity.id
_entity.type
_entity.pdbx_description
1 polymer ?
#
loop_
_entity_poly.entity_id
_entity_poly.type
_entity_poly.pdbx_seq_one_letter_code
_entity_poly.pdbx_strand_id
1 'polypeptide(L)'
;DVQGHDLVSYNLGASAIYAVTPTFNLMLETTANWDDELDERAHAERNLSALISPGIRYAFNHKNDAQAVIGIAAPIAITSHAPDYGVILYVSIEHMFARPAR
;
A
#
# COMPACT_ATOMS: atom_id res chain seq x y z
N ASP A 1 -3.51 -16.86 34.44
CA ASP A 1 -3.97 -17.75 33.36
C ASP A 1 -4.77 -16.89 32.39
N VAL A 2 -4.13 -16.42 31.32
CA VAL A 2 -4.75 -15.50 30.35
C VAL A 2 -5.47 -16.33 29.30
N GLN A 3 -6.71 -16.71 29.63
CA GLN A 3 -7.57 -17.52 28.79
C GLN A 3 -8.05 -16.72 27.57
N GLY A 4 -7.55 -17.09 26.39
CA GLY A 4 -8.40 -17.25 25.21
C GLY A 4 -8.94 -16.01 24.50
N HIS A 5 -8.24 -14.88 24.50
CA HIS A 5 -8.46 -13.86 23.48
C HIS A 5 -7.37 -14.00 22.41
N ASP A 6 -7.69 -14.73 21.33
CA ASP A 6 -6.92 -14.62 20.09
C ASP A 6 -7.13 -13.18 19.57
N LEU A 7 -6.12 -12.33 19.75
CA LEU A 7 -6.07 -11.01 19.14
C LEU A 7 -5.82 -11.23 17.66
N VAL A 8 -6.89 -11.40 16.88
CA VAL A 8 -6.80 -11.66 15.45
C VAL A 8 -6.80 -10.33 14.70
N SER A 9 -5.62 -9.88 14.29
CA SER A 9 -5.53 -8.74 13.37
C SER A 9 -5.84 -9.17 11.94
N TYR A 10 -6.78 -8.48 11.29
CA TYR A 10 -7.12 -8.71 9.88
C TYR A 10 -6.66 -7.54 9.03
N ASN A 11 -5.95 -7.83 7.95
CA ASN A 11 -5.50 -6.83 6.98
C ASN A 11 -6.12 -7.09 5.61
N LEU A 12 -6.74 -6.07 5.03
CA LEU A 12 -7.34 -6.10 3.70
C LEU A 12 -6.75 -4.97 2.86
N GLY A 13 -6.20 -5.29 1.69
CA GLY A 13 -5.67 -4.32 0.74
C GLY A 13 -6.35 -4.43 -0.62
N ALA A 14 -6.69 -3.30 -1.21
CA ALA A 14 -7.21 -3.19 -2.58
C ALA A 14 -6.46 -2.10 -3.33
N SER A 15 -6.18 -2.32 -4.62
CA SER A 15 -5.52 -1.31 -5.46
C SER A 15 -6.15 -1.21 -6.84
N ALA A 16 -6.21 0.01 -7.35
CA ALA A 16 -6.63 0.33 -8.70
C ALA A 16 -5.49 1.08 -9.39
N ILE A 17 -5.14 0.63 -10.61
CA ILE A 17 -4.10 1.25 -11.43
C ILE A 17 -4.70 1.60 -12.78
N TYR A 18 -4.58 2.87 -13.15
CA TYR A 18 -5.05 3.38 -14.45
C TYR A 18 -3.86 3.87 -15.27
N ALA A 19 -3.57 3.19 -16.38
CA ALA A 19 -2.50 3.56 -17.30
C ALA A 19 -2.98 4.69 -18.22
N VAL A 20 -2.64 5.93 -17.89
CA VAL A 20 -2.94 7.11 -18.73
C VAL A 20 -2.06 7.07 -19.99
N THR A 21 -0.80 6.66 -19.83
CA THR A 21 0.12 6.38 -20.94
C THR A 21 0.90 5.09 -20.64
N PRO A 22 1.63 4.51 -21.61
CA PRO A 22 2.48 3.35 -21.36
C PRO A 22 3.53 3.56 -20.25
N THR A 23 3.88 4.82 -19.96
CA THR A 23 4.87 5.17 -18.93
C THR A 23 4.26 5.82 -17.71
N PHE A 24 3.08 6.42 -17.79
CA PHE A 24 2.45 7.15 -16.69
C PHE A 24 1.16 6.44 -16.23
N ASN A 25 1.13 6.08 -14.95
CA ASN A 25 -0.03 5.42 -14.36
C ASN A 25 -0.48 6.17 -13.10
N LEU A 26 -1.79 6.32 -12.96
CA LEU A 26 -2.43 6.74 -11.73
C LEU A 26 -2.68 5.51 -10.86
N MET A 27 -2.51 5.65 -9.56
CA MET A 27 -2.68 4.59 -8.58
C MET A 27 -3.62 5.06 -7.49
N LEU A 28 -4.45 4.15 -7.00
CA LEU A 28 -5.25 4.34 -5.81
C LEU A 28 -5.17 3.05 -5.02
N GLU A 29 -4.57 3.11 -3.85
CA GLU A 29 -4.49 1.98 -2.93
C GLU A 29 -5.38 2.24 -1.73
N THR A 30 -5.97 1.18 -1.16
CA THR A 30 -6.78 1.25 0.05
C THR A 30 -6.41 0.08 0.94
N THR A 31 -6.09 0.38 2.19
CA THR A 31 -5.74 -0.63 3.19
C THR A 31 -6.67 -0.47 4.38
N ALA A 32 -7.29 -1.55 4.82
CA ALA A 32 -8.13 -1.61 6.00
C ALA A 32 -7.57 -2.66 6.96
N ASN A 33 -7.29 -2.23 8.18
CA ASN A 33 -6.77 -3.04 9.27
C ASN A 33 -7.84 -3.08 10.36
N TRP A 34 -8.15 -4.28 10.83
CA TRP A 34 -8.93 -4.48 12.06
C TRP A 34 -7.99 -4.98 13.13
N ASP A 35 -7.80 -4.17 14.16
CA ASP A 35 -7.04 -4.50 15.35
C ASP A 35 -8.01 -4.61 16.52
N ASP A 36 -8.03 -5.77 17.18
CA ASP A 36 -8.75 -5.94 18.44
C ASP A 36 -7.78 -5.52 19.56
N GLU A 37 -8.09 -4.44 20.28
CA GLU A 37 -7.31 -4.00 21.44
C GLU A 37 -8.12 -4.25 22.73
N LEU A 38 -7.45 -4.74 23.77
CA LEU A 38 -8.04 -4.96 25.09
C LEU A 38 -7.92 -3.67 25.91
N ASP A 39 -9.05 -3.04 26.23
CA ASP A 39 -9.09 -1.90 27.16
C ASP A 39 -8.66 -2.32 28.59
N GLU A 40 -8.26 -1.38 29.46
CA GLU A 40 -7.82 -1.63 30.85
C GLU A 40 -8.89 -2.33 31.71
N ARG A 41 -10.14 -2.41 31.21
CA ARG A 41 -11.28 -3.09 31.81
C ARG A 41 -11.67 -4.41 31.12
N ALA A 42 -10.81 -4.95 30.25
CA ALA A 42 -11.04 -6.18 29.48
C ALA A 42 -12.26 -6.13 28.54
N HIS A 43 -12.57 -4.94 28.00
CA HIS A 43 -13.51 -4.79 26.89
C HIS A 43 -12.74 -4.85 25.57
N ALA A 44 -13.22 -5.66 24.63
CA ALA A 44 -12.67 -5.71 23.28
C ALA A 44 -13.21 -4.51 22.47
N GLU A 45 -12.34 -3.55 22.15
CA GLU A 45 -12.66 -2.47 21.23
C GLU A 45 -12.12 -2.82 19.85
N ARG A 46 -13.02 -2.93 18.87
CA ARG A 46 -12.68 -3.32 17.50
C ARG A 46 -12.26 -2.08 16.73
N ASN A 47 -10.97 -1.81 16.65
CA ASN A 47 -10.41 -0.65 15.98
C ASN A 47 -10.25 -0.92 14.48
N LEU A 48 -11.09 -0.27 13.66
CA LEU A 48 -10.93 -0.26 12.22
C LEU A 48 -10.07 0.94 11.81
N SER A 49 -8.89 0.66 11.28
CA SER A 49 -7.97 1.62 10.69
C SER A 49 -8.00 1.49 9.18
N ALA A 50 -8.61 2.43 8.47
CA ALA A 50 -8.66 2.45 7.01
C ALA A 50 -7.89 3.66 6.44
N LEU A 51 -7.10 3.39 5.41
CA LEU A 51 -6.25 4.33 4.69
C LEU A 51 -6.54 4.26 3.19
N ILE A 52 -6.56 5.40 2.53
CA ILE A 52 -6.59 5.50 1.07
C ILE A 52 -5.37 6.29 0.59
N SER A 53 -4.64 5.73 -0.36
CA SER A 53 -3.37 6.26 -0.85
C SER A 53 -3.48 6.54 -2.34
N PRO A 54 -3.99 7.72 -2.75
CA PRO A 54 -3.82 8.19 -4.11
C PRO A 54 -2.33 8.34 -4.43
N GLY A 55 -1.92 7.92 -5.61
CA GLY A 55 -0.55 7.99 -6.05
C GLY A 55 -0.40 8.02 -7.56
N ILE A 56 0.83 8.22 -7.99
CA ILE A 56 1.21 8.18 -9.39
C ILE A 56 2.52 7.41 -9.52
N ARG A 57 2.70 6.74 -10.66
CA ARG A 57 3.98 6.14 -11.04
C ARG A 57 4.36 6.51 -12.46
N TYR A 58 5.66 6.72 -12.68
CA TYR A 58 6.23 7.03 -13.97
C TYR A 58 7.40 6.09 -14.28
N ALA A 59 7.37 5.48 -15.45
CA ALA A 59 8.39 4.58 -15.96
C ALA A 59 9.31 5.29 -16.96
N PHE A 60 10.60 5.31 -16.65
CA PHE A 60 11.69 5.72 -17.54
C PHE A 60 12.24 4.49 -18.25
N ASN A 61 11.90 4.34 -19.53
CA ASN A 61 12.39 3.27 -20.37
C ASN A 61 13.73 3.66 -21.01
N HIS A 62 14.76 2.84 -20.79
CA HIS A 62 16.07 2.98 -21.40
C HIS A 62 16.26 2.04 -22.60
N LYS A 63 17.18 2.37 -23.51
CA LYS A 63 17.41 1.62 -24.76
C LYS A 63 17.91 0.18 -24.56
N ASN A 64 18.40 -0.16 -23.37
CA ASN A 64 18.95 -1.48 -23.04
C ASN A 64 17.92 -2.41 -22.38
N ASP A 65 16.63 -2.27 -22.68
CA ASP A 65 15.54 -2.98 -22.01
C ASP A 65 15.58 -2.81 -20.47
N ALA A 66 16.13 -1.69 -19.99
CA ALA A 66 16.18 -1.29 -18.59
C ALA A 66 15.08 -0.26 -18.32
N GLN A 67 14.32 -0.45 -17.25
CA GLN A 67 13.24 0.42 -16.82
C GLN A 67 13.48 0.88 -15.39
N ALA A 68 13.37 2.19 -15.16
CA ALA A 68 13.31 2.75 -13.81
C ALA A 68 11.91 3.32 -13.58
N VAL A 69 11.19 2.83 -12.57
CA VAL A 69 9.86 3.31 -12.20
C VAL A 69 9.97 4.10 -10.91
N ILE A 70 9.60 5.37 -10.94
CA ILE A 70 9.43 6.18 -9.73
C ILE A 70 7.95 6.26 -9.42
N GLY A 71 7.59 6.17 -8.14
CA GLY A 71 6.24 6.41 -7.69
C GLY A 71 6.18 7.20 -6.40
N ILE A 72 5.07 7.92 -6.25
CA ILE A 72 4.72 8.66 -5.05
C ILE A 72 3.25 8.39 -4.73
N ALA A 73 2.95 8.16 -3.47
CA ALA A 73 1.58 8.05 -2.98
C ALA A 73 1.43 8.86 -1.70
N ALA A 74 0.23 9.40 -1.48
CA ALA A 74 -0.11 10.16 -0.29
C ALA A 74 -1.18 9.39 0.48
N PRO A 75 -0.81 8.54 1.46
CA PRO A 75 -1.79 7.93 2.37
C PRO A 75 -2.58 9.00 3.13
N ILE A 76 -3.90 8.86 3.08
CA ILE A 76 -4.88 9.68 3.75
C ILE A 76 -5.71 8.75 4.65
N ALA A 77 -5.75 9.07 5.95
CA ALA A 77 -6.60 8.38 6.90
C ALA A 77 -8.09 8.59 6.56
N ILE A 78 -8.84 7.50 6.46
CA ILE A 78 -10.32 7.55 6.35
C ILE A 78 -10.95 7.47 7.75
N THR A 79 -10.26 6.85 8.71
CA THR A 79 -10.71 6.62 10.08
C THR A 79 -9.87 7.38 11.10
N SER A 80 -10.45 7.75 12.24
CA SER A 80 -9.80 8.53 13.32
C SER A 80 -8.57 7.87 13.95
N HIS A 81 -8.33 6.58 13.69
CA HIS A 81 -7.19 5.82 14.20
C HIS A 81 -6.03 5.69 13.19
N ALA A 82 -6.17 6.25 11.98
CA ALA A 82 -5.11 6.24 10.98
C ALA A 82 -4.34 7.58 10.99
N PRO A 83 -3.03 7.60 10.68
CA PRO A 83 -2.22 8.82 10.68
C PRO A 83 -2.74 9.83 9.65
N ASP A 84 -2.94 11.08 10.07
CA ASP A 84 -3.66 12.11 9.29
C ASP A 84 -3.10 12.32 7.87
N TYR A 85 -1.77 12.32 7.70
CA TYR A 85 -1.11 12.48 6.39
C TYR A 85 0.24 11.79 6.35
N GLY A 86 0.55 11.12 5.23
CA GLY A 86 1.88 10.59 4.94
C GLY A 86 2.25 10.72 3.46
N VAL A 87 3.52 10.47 3.15
CA VAL A 87 4.01 10.37 1.76
C VAL A 87 4.87 9.13 1.64
N ILE A 88 4.55 8.29 0.67
CA ILE A 88 5.32 7.11 0.31
C ILE A 88 6.02 7.41 -1.01
N LEU A 89 7.35 7.35 -1.01
CA LEU A 89 8.18 7.42 -2.20
C LEU A 89 8.79 6.06 -2.45
N TYR A 90 8.69 5.55 -3.69
CA TYR A 90 9.33 4.31 -4.06
C TYR A 90 10.00 4.40 -5.43
N VAL A 91 11.07 3.64 -5.60
CA VAL A 91 11.81 3.51 -6.84
C VAL A 91 11.99 2.01 -7.12
N SER A 92 11.56 1.57 -8.29
CA SER A 92 11.80 0.23 -8.82
C SER A 92 12.76 0.31 -10.00
N ILE A 93 13.72 -0.60 -10.07
CA ILE A 93 14.69 -0.70 -11.17
C ILE A 93 14.59 -2.11 -11.74
N GLU A 94 14.17 -2.22 -12.98
CA GLU A 94 14.03 -3.48 -13.71
C GLU A 94 15.05 -3.51 -14.85
N HIS A 95 16.05 -4.39 -14.74
CA HIS A 95 17.06 -4.59 -15.77
C HIS A 95 16.92 -5.99 -16.36
N MET A 96 16.78 -6.09 -17.69
CA MET A 96 16.75 -7.38 -18.35
C MET A 96 18.17 -7.93 -18.54
N PHE A 97 18.55 -8.95 -17.77
CA PHE A 97 19.92 -9.49 -17.75
C PHE A 97 20.26 -10.42 -18.92
N ALA A 98 19.26 -11.07 -19.52
CA ALA A 98 19.43 -11.92 -20.70
C ALA A 98 18.15 -11.90 -21.53
N ARG A 99 18.28 -11.72 -22.84
CA ARG A 99 17.17 -11.92 -23.79
C ARG A 99 16.99 -13.43 -24.01
N PRO A 100 15.79 -14.00 -23.82
CA PRO A 100 15.52 -15.37 -24.25
C PRO A 100 15.71 -15.44 -25.77
N ALA A 101 16.49 -16.42 -26.25
CA ALA A 101 16.58 -16.71 -27.68
C ALA A 101 15.19 -17.10 -28.18
N ARG A 102 14.68 -16.37 -29.18
CA ARG A 102 13.43 -16.68 -29.86
C ARG A 102 13.59 -17.86 -30.80
#